data_AF-A0A943NHM6-F1
#
_entry.id   AF-A0A943NHM6-F1
#
_cell.length_a   1.000
_cell.length_b   1.000
_cell.length_c   1.000
_cell.angle_alpha   90.00
_cell.angle_beta   90.00
_cell.angle_gamma   90.00
#
_symmetry.space_group_name_H-M   'P 1'
#
loop_
_entity.id
_entity.type
_entity.pdbx_description
1 polymer ?
#
loop_
_entity_poly.entity_id
_entity_poly.type
_entity_poly.pdbx_seq_one_letter_code
_entity_poly.pdbx_strand_id
1 'polypeptide(L)'
;MDVSITPHDLFGTVEAIPSKSCAHRALICASFANGTTNITCPYTSEDIQVTVDCLKALGTTIARTKQGFRVVPAKEHNRPQNVQLNCKESGTTLRFLLPLLGALNVNATISAEGRL
;
A
#
# COMPACT_ATOMS: atom_id res chain seq x y z
N MET A 1 -7.45 -20.35 -14.72
CA MET A 1 -6.79 -21.62 -14.37
C MET A 1 -7.78 -22.36 -13.51
N ASP A 2 -8.13 -23.56 -13.91
CA ASP A 2 -9.08 -24.38 -13.18
C ASP A 2 -8.29 -25.29 -12.23
N VAL A 3 -8.72 -25.38 -10.99
CA VAL A 3 -8.11 -26.24 -9.96
C VAL A 3 -9.13 -27.29 -9.56
N SER A 4 -8.75 -28.57 -9.62
CA SER A 4 -9.57 -29.68 -9.13
C SER A 4 -9.10 -30.09 -7.74
N ILE A 5 -10.03 -30.21 -6.80
CA ILE A 5 -9.76 -30.54 -5.40
C ILE A 5 -10.51 -31.82 -5.06
N THR A 6 -9.82 -32.82 -4.51
CA THR A 6 -10.42 -34.06 -4.02
C THR A 6 -10.57 -33.99 -2.49
N PRO A 7 -11.76 -34.30 -1.92
CA PRO A 7 -11.96 -34.24 -0.48
C PRO A 7 -11.03 -35.18 0.33
N HIS A 8 -10.47 -34.67 1.43
CA HIS A 8 -9.68 -35.44 2.41
C HIS A 8 -9.66 -34.72 3.76
N ASP A 9 -9.34 -35.43 4.83
CA ASP A 9 -9.15 -34.81 6.15
C ASP A 9 -7.90 -33.91 6.15
N LEU A 10 -8.01 -32.71 6.75
CA LEU A 10 -6.89 -31.78 6.89
C LEU A 10 -6.13 -32.05 8.18
N PHE A 11 -4.80 -32.14 8.09
CA PHE A 11 -3.90 -32.26 9.24
C PHE A 11 -2.61 -31.48 9.02
N GLY A 12 -2.09 -30.83 10.07
CA GLY A 12 -0.81 -30.12 10.05
C GLY A 12 -0.92 -28.69 10.59
N THR A 13 0.11 -27.89 10.35
CA THR A 13 0.18 -26.47 10.74
C THR A 13 0.78 -25.68 9.58
N VAL A 14 0.20 -24.52 9.31
CA VAL A 14 0.67 -23.59 8.29
C VAL A 14 0.80 -22.21 8.91
N GLU A 15 1.82 -21.46 8.49
CA GLU A 15 1.93 -20.05 8.85
C GLU A 15 0.91 -19.24 8.06
N ALA A 16 0.13 -18.41 8.76
CA ALA A 16 -0.79 -17.51 8.10
C ALA A 16 -0.03 -16.44 7.30
N ILE A 17 -0.50 -16.13 6.10
CA ILE A 17 0.05 -15.02 5.34
C ILE A 17 -0.21 -13.69 6.07
N PRO A 18 0.72 -12.72 6.01
CA PRO A 18 0.53 -11.42 6.64
C PRO A 18 -0.72 -10.69 6.14
N SER A 19 -1.35 -9.91 7.03
CA SER A 19 -2.57 -9.17 6.71
C SER A 19 -2.31 -8.04 5.71
N LYS A 20 -2.90 -8.15 4.51
CA LYS A 20 -2.92 -7.08 3.49
C LYS A 20 -3.44 -5.76 4.06
N SER A 21 -4.55 -5.78 4.80
CA SER A 21 -5.13 -4.57 5.40
C SER A 21 -4.24 -3.93 6.46
N CYS A 22 -3.40 -4.70 7.15
CA CYS A 22 -2.39 -4.16 8.06
C CYS A 22 -1.26 -3.49 7.26
N ALA A 23 -0.78 -4.12 6.18
CA ALA A 23 0.26 -3.56 5.33
C ALA A 23 -0.11 -2.19 4.74
N HIS A 24 -1.33 -2.03 4.21
CA HIS A 24 -1.82 -0.73 3.72
C HIS A 24 -1.74 0.36 4.81
N ARG A 25 -2.29 0.07 5.98
CA ARG A 25 -2.34 1.02 7.10
C ARG A 25 -0.95 1.36 7.61
N ALA A 26 -0.07 0.37 7.74
CA ALA A 26 1.30 0.57 8.18
C ALA A 26 2.09 1.45 7.21
N LEU A 27 1.97 1.20 5.89
CA LEU A 27 2.62 2.00 4.85
C LEU A 27 2.14 3.45 4.88
N ILE A 28 0.82 3.67 4.96
CA ILE A 28 0.25 5.02 5.05
C ILE A 28 0.75 5.70 6.32
N CYS A 29 0.60 5.09 7.51
CA CYS A 29 1.06 5.74 8.75
C CYS A 29 2.56 6.07 8.70
N ALA A 30 3.38 5.17 8.17
CA ALA A 30 4.81 5.39 8.02
C ALA A 30 5.16 6.54 7.05
N SER A 31 4.36 6.78 6.01
CA SER A 31 4.53 7.90 5.07
C SER A 31 4.31 9.29 5.68
N PHE A 32 3.66 9.35 6.85
CA PHE A 32 3.32 10.58 7.55
C PHE A 32 3.86 10.61 8.99
N ALA A 33 4.74 9.67 9.34
CA ALA A 33 5.40 9.65 10.65
C ALA A 33 6.49 10.74 10.74
N ASN A 34 7.00 10.99 11.95
CA ASN A 34 8.06 11.97 12.20
C ASN A 34 9.47 11.47 11.80
N GLY A 35 9.61 10.25 11.28
CA GLY A 35 10.92 9.66 10.99
C GLY A 35 10.85 8.41 10.13
N THR A 36 12.04 7.89 9.83
CA THR A 36 12.19 6.66 9.03
C THR A 36 11.58 5.47 9.77
N THR A 37 10.76 4.68 9.06
CA THR A 37 10.11 3.48 9.60
C THR A 37 10.50 2.26 8.80
N ASN A 38 10.85 1.17 9.48
CA ASN A 38 11.03 -0.15 8.86
C ASN A 38 9.78 -1.00 9.14
N ILE A 39 9.18 -1.52 8.08
CA ILE A 39 7.97 -2.36 8.14
C ILE A 39 8.36 -3.78 7.73
N THR A 40 8.08 -4.75 8.61
CA THR A 40 8.17 -6.17 8.27
C THR A 40 6.94 -6.57 7.45
N CYS A 41 7.17 -6.94 6.20
CA CYS A 41 6.13 -7.32 5.25
C CYS A 41 6.76 -8.22 4.16
N PRO A 42 7.05 -9.49 4.49
CA PRO A 42 7.83 -10.37 3.62
C PRO A 42 7.09 -10.72 2.31
N TYR A 43 5.77 -10.74 2.34
CA TYR A 43 4.92 -10.94 1.16
C TYR A 43 4.30 -9.62 0.72
N THR A 44 4.17 -9.43 -0.59
CA THR A 44 3.47 -8.28 -1.17
C THR A 44 2.37 -8.77 -2.10
N SER A 45 1.42 -7.89 -2.39
CA SER A 45 0.40 -8.09 -3.41
C SER A 45 0.39 -6.89 -4.35
N GLU A 46 -0.35 -7.00 -5.46
CA GLU A 46 -0.54 -5.87 -6.37
C GLU A 46 -1.16 -4.68 -5.65
N ASP A 47 -2.19 -4.89 -4.83
CA ASP A 47 -2.80 -3.83 -4.02
C ASP A 47 -1.79 -3.11 -3.11
N ILE A 48 -0.90 -3.85 -2.44
CA ILE A 48 0.14 -3.26 -1.57
C ILE A 48 1.09 -2.43 -2.43
N GLN A 49 1.48 -2.92 -3.60
CA GLN A 49 2.35 -2.19 -4.52
C GLN A 49 1.69 -0.92 -5.03
N VAL A 50 0.39 -0.96 -5.35
CA VAL A 50 -0.40 0.21 -5.73
C VAL A 50 -0.38 1.27 -4.62
N THR A 51 -0.57 0.87 -3.36
CA THR A 51 -0.40 1.80 -2.22
C THR A 51 1.00 2.39 -2.17
N VAL A 52 2.05 1.57 -2.32
CA VAL A 52 3.44 2.05 -2.33
C VAL A 52 3.66 3.09 -3.43
N ASP A 53 3.16 2.83 -4.64
CA ASP A 53 3.35 3.71 -5.80
C ASP A 53 2.61 5.04 -5.61
N CYS A 54 1.37 5.01 -5.11
CA CYS A 54 0.65 6.24 -4.77
C CYS A 54 1.34 7.05 -3.66
N LEU A 55 1.86 6.39 -2.62
CA LEU A 55 2.57 7.07 -1.53
C LEU A 55 3.91 7.66 -2.00
N LYS A 56 4.58 7.02 -2.96
CA LYS A 56 5.75 7.58 -3.64
C LYS A 56 5.40 8.81 -4.47
N ALA A 57 4.30 8.76 -5.22
CA ALA A 57 3.79 9.92 -5.95
C ALA A 57 3.43 11.09 -5.02
N LEU A 58 3.05 10.82 -3.76
CA LEU A 58 2.86 11.81 -2.70
C LEU A 58 4.17 12.28 -2.01
N GLY A 59 5.33 11.90 -2.56
CA GLY A 59 6.65 12.34 -2.12
C GLY A 59 7.34 11.43 -1.10
N THR A 60 6.71 10.33 -0.66
CA THR A 60 7.35 9.41 0.29
C THR A 60 8.45 8.61 -0.40
N THR A 61 9.63 8.51 0.19
CA THR A 61 10.64 7.56 -0.30
C THR A 61 10.38 6.19 0.32
N ILE A 62 10.05 5.20 -0.50
CA ILE A 62 9.78 3.83 -0.06
C ILE A 62 10.68 2.85 -0.82
N ALA A 63 11.49 2.10 -0.08
CA ALA A 63 12.39 1.07 -0.63
C ALA A 63 11.99 -0.33 -0.14
N ARG A 64 12.02 -1.32 -1.04
CA ARG A 64 11.89 -2.73 -0.66
C ARG A 64 13.15 -3.18 0.06
N THR A 65 13.00 -3.93 1.15
CA THR A 65 14.09 -4.55 1.89
C THR A 65 13.93 -6.07 1.88
N LYS A 66 14.91 -6.80 2.42
CA LYS A 66 14.80 -8.27 2.59
C LYS A 66 13.61 -8.69 3.45
N GLN A 67 13.19 -7.84 4.39
CA GLN A 67 12.14 -8.16 5.38
C GLN A 67 10.81 -7.45 5.09
N GLY A 68 10.80 -6.44 4.21
CA GLY A 68 9.60 -5.67 3.90
C GLY A 68 9.91 -4.34 3.26
N PHE A 69 9.66 -3.23 3.97
CA PHE A 69 9.82 -1.88 3.42
C PHE A 69 10.57 -0.95 4.38
N ARG A 70 11.39 -0.07 3.82
CA ARG A 70 11.93 1.11 4.51
C ARG A 70 11.24 2.34 3.96
N VAL A 71 10.57 3.07 4.85
CA VAL A 71 9.74 4.23 4.52
C VAL A 71 10.38 5.47 5.13
N VAL A 72 10.64 6.46 4.29
CA VAL A 72 11.14 7.78 4.70
C VAL A 72 10.08 8.82 4.30
N PRO A 73 9.38 9.42 5.28
CA PRO A 73 8.39 10.47 5.05
C PRO A 73 8.95 11.63 4.25
N ALA A 74 8.12 12.23 3.40
CA ALA A 74 8.45 13.50 2.76
C ALA A 74 8.48 14.61 3.83
N LYS A 75 9.45 15.53 3.73
CA LYS A 75 9.34 16.82 4.41
C LYS A 75 8.13 17.56 3.85
N GLU A 76 7.37 18.27 4.69
CA GLU A 76 6.13 18.95 4.26
C GLU A 76 6.33 19.86 3.05
N HIS A 77 7.38 20.67 3.05
CA HIS A 77 7.72 21.58 1.96
C HIS A 77 8.12 20.87 0.65
N ASN A 78 8.42 19.57 0.69
CA ASN A 78 8.78 18.76 -0.47
C ASN A 78 7.58 17.97 -1.03
N ARG A 79 6.39 18.08 -0.43
CA ARG A 79 5.22 17.36 -0.91
C ARG A 79 4.69 18.01 -2.20
N PRO A 80 4.41 17.21 -3.24
CA PRO A 80 3.83 17.73 -4.47
C PRO A 80 2.41 18.24 -4.24
N GLN A 81 2.10 19.38 -4.84
CA GLN A 81 0.77 20.01 -4.78
C GLN A 81 -0.19 19.47 -5.85
N ASN A 82 0.36 18.88 -6.92
CA ASN A 82 -0.41 18.26 -8.00
C ASN A 82 0.13 16.84 -8.23
N VAL A 83 -0.73 15.84 -8.17
CA VAL A 83 -0.34 14.43 -8.35
C VAL A 83 -1.30 13.67 -9.25
N GLN A 84 -0.77 12.65 -9.93
CA GLN A 84 -1.56 11.65 -10.63
C GLN A 84 -1.39 10.31 -9.91
N LEU A 85 -2.49 9.68 -9.53
CA LEU A 85 -2.51 8.46 -8.74
C LEU A 85 -3.31 7.39 -9.46
N ASN A 86 -2.66 6.29 -9.81
CA ASN A 86 -3.35 5.13 -10.38
C ASN A 86 -3.63 4.10 -9.30
N CYS A 87 -4.90 3.97 -8.89
CA CYS A 87 -5.35 3.01 -7.89
C CYS A 87 -5.61 1.60 -8.45
N LYS A 88 -5.48 1.40 -9.77
CA LYS A 88 -5.75 0.14 -10.47
C LYS A 88 -7.07 -0.50 -9.98
N GLU A 89 -7.05 -1.78 -9.59
CA GLU A 89 -8.18 -2.50 -8.98
C GLU A 89 -8.17 -2.47 -7.43
N SER A 90 -7.31 -1.68 -6.80
CA SER A 90 -7.18 -1.64 -5.34
C SER A 90 -8.18 -0.68 -4.68
N GLY A 91 -9.38 -1.18 -4.39
CA GLY A 91 -10.43 -0.40 -3.73
C GLY A 91 -10.05 0.10 -2.32
N THR A 92 -9.14 -0.60 -1.64
CA THR A 92 -8.61 -0.18 -0.34
C THR A 92 -7.71 1.04 -0.47
N THR A 93 -6.75 1.02 -1.40
CA THR A 93 -5.90 2.18 -1.70
C THR A 93 -6.74 3.42 -2.02
N LEU A 94 -7.70 3.32 -2.95
CA LEU A 94 -8.56 4.46 -3.30
C LEU A 94 -9.26 5.06 -2.07
N ARG A 95 -9.96 4.22 -1.29
CA ARG A 95 -10.74 4.68 -0.14
C ARG A 95 -9.89 5.31 0.97
N PHE A 96 -8.65 4.87 1.15
CA PHE A 96 -7.74 5.51 2.11
C PHE A 96 -7.12 6.80 1.59
N LEU A 97 -6.82 6.88 0.29
CA LEU A 97 -6.19 8.07 -0.27
C LEU A 97 -7.16 9.25 -0.38
N LEU A 98 -8.44 9.03 -0.69
CA LEU A 98 -9.42 10.12 -0.82
C LEU A 98 -9.46 11.09 0.38
N PRO A 99 -9.68 10.64 1.63
CA PRO A 99 -9.68 11.56 2.78
C PRO A 99 -8.29 12.13 3.06
N LEU A 100 -7.23 11.37 2.78
CA LEU A 100 -5.85 11.80 2.98
C LEU A 100 -5.49 12.97 2.07
N LEU A 101 -5.88 12.93 0.80
CA LEU A 101 -5.61 13.99 -0.17
C LEU A 101 -6.30 15.31 0.23
N GLY A 102 -7.55 15.21 0.70
CA GLY A 102 -8.28 16.36 1.24
C GLY A 102 -7.58 16.96 2.46
N ALA A 103 -7.11 16.13 3.39
CA ALA A 103 -6.38 16.58 4.58
C ALA A 103 -5.04 17.25 4.25
N LEU A 104 -4.38 16.84 3.17
CA LEU A 104 -3.10 17.39 2.71
C LEU A 104 -3.27 18.61 1.80
N ASN A 105 -4.50 18.97 1.43
CA ASN A 105 -4.80 20.01 0.44
C ASN A 105 -4.04 19.79 -0.89
N VAL A 106 -3.90 18.54 -1.32
CA VAL A 106 -3.22 18.17 -2.56
C VAL A 106 -4.24 18.05 -3.68
N ASN A 107 -4.00 18.72 -4.80
CA ASN A 107 -4.78 18.55 -6.01
C ASN A 107 -4.38 17.22 -6.69
N ALA A 108 -5.32 16.30 -6.86
CA ALA A 108 -5.02 14.96 -7.34
C ALA A 108 -5.97 14.52 -8.44
N THR A 109 -5.42 14.01 -9.52
CA THR A 109 -6.16 13.21 -10.51
C THR A 109 -5.99 11.74 -10.16
N ILE A 110 -7.10 11.05 -9.91
CA ILE A 110 -7.09 9.62 -9.56
C ILE A 110 -7.69 8.82 -10.73
N SER A 111 -6.98 7.78 -11.17
CA SER A 111 -7.49 6.79 -12.11
C SER A 111 -7.70 5.44 -11.40
N ALA A 112 -8.66 4.68 -11.90
CA ALA A 112 -8.93 3.30 -11.50
C ALA A 112 -9.13 2.44 -12.75
N GLU A 113 -8.94 1.13 -12.61
CA GLU A 113 -8.99 0.17 -13.70
C GLU A 113 -9.86 -1.03 -13.32
N GLY A 114 -10.31 -1.77 -14.34
CA GLY A 114 -10.94 -3.08 -14.15
C GLY A 114 -12.29 -3.02 -13.43
N ARG A 115 -12.39 -3.73 -12.30
CA ARG A 115 -13.67 -3.90 -11.57
C ARG A 115 -13.92 -2.86 -10.47
N LEU A 116 -13.13 -1.79 -10.44
CA LEU A 116 -13.18 -0.77 -9.39
C LEU A 116 -14.11 0.39 -9.76
#